data_AF-A0A455U4I5-F1
#
_entry.id   AF-A0A455U4I5-F1
#
_cell.length_a   1.000
_cell.length_b   1.000
_cell.length_c   1.000
_cell.angle_alpha   90.00
_cell.angle_beta   90.00
_cell.angle_gamma   90.00
#
_symmetry.space_group_name_H-M   'P 1'
#
loop_
_entity.id
_entity.type
_entity.pdbx_description
1 polymer ?
#
loop_
_entity_poly.entity_id
_entity_poly.type
_entity_poly.pdbx_seq_one_letter_code
_entity_poly.pdbx_strand_id
1 'polypeptide(L)'
;MGTTTILERLEWQAYDLKVRGTLIEQADPSLAIIDIDERSLYEIGQWPWPRATVAELVNILFTEYDAGLLGVDVVFAEPETTLWQQYWEDVTRDYPQLTNIPPPIDGDERLASTLSAHPVVLGYYFQAYRHPSDPPALGQLPVPAIVAEPQPLAFPEPERYTANLPVLQNNALGRASLTIPAWMKTECFVVSPCCNAGGELYPSLPMAMLLALLGQPVIKPIIGEGAGVTQLEALDVGGFKIPVDAGGPHWCPGMVRVATLITSQRPIF
;
A
#
# COMPACT_ATOMS: atom_id res chain seq x y z
N MET A 1 -2.11 -10.65 -28.59
CA MET A 1 -1.09 -9.70 -29.10
C MET A 1 -1.83 -8.59 -29.84
N GLY A 2 -2.06 -7.44 -29.19
CA GLY A 2 -2.69 -6.29 -29.84
C GLY A 2 -1.61 -5.44 -30.52
N THR A 3 -1.74 -5.16 -31.81
CA THR A 3 -0.83 -4.26 -32.53
C THR A 3 -1.09 -2.83 -32.08
N THR A 4 -0.15 -2.26 -31.33
CA THR A 4 -0.16 -0.84 -30.97
C THR A 4 -0.23 0.01 -32.24
N THR A 5 -1.22 0.89 -32.34
CA THR A 5 -1.39 1.75 -33.51
C THR A 5 -0.32 2.85 -33.53
N ILE A 6 -0.05 3.43 -34.70
CA ILE A 6 0.87 4.58 -34.82
C ILE A 6 0.35 5.76 -33.98
N LEU A 7 -0.96 5.91 -33.87
CA LEU A 7 -1.60 6.97 -33.09
C LEU A 7 -1.33 6.81 -31.58
N GLU A 8 -1.50 5.60 -31.05
CA GLU A 8 -1.20 5.29 -29.63
C GLU A 8 0.26 5.58 -29.29
N ARG A 9 1.20 5.24 -30.17
CA ARG A 9 2.63 5.55 -29.93
C ARG A 9 2.90 7.05 -29.89
N LEU A 10 2.27 7.83 -30.77
CA LEU A 10 2.39 9.29 -30.75
C LEU A 10 1.78 9.88 -29.49
N GLU A 11 0.67 9.33 -29.01
CA GLU A 11 0.04 9.71 -27.75
C GLU A 11 0.97 9.45 -26.57
N TRP A 12 1.60 8.27 -26.48
CA TRP A 12 2.56 7.98 -25.40
C TRP A 12 3.80 8.88 -25.47
N GLN A 13 4.32 9.17 -26.66
CA GLN A 13 5.43 10.11 -26.81
C GLN A 13 5.05 11.53 -26.37
N ALA A 14 3.85 11.99 -26.72
CA ALA A 14 3.33 13.28 -26.26
C ALA A 14 3.12 13.30 -24.75
N TYR A 15 2.64 12.19 -24.17
CA TYR A 15 2.50 12.01 -22.73
C TYR A 15 3.85 12.08 -22.02
N ASP A 16 4.87 11.35 -22.49
CA ASP A 16 6.23 11.38 -21.96
C ASP A 16 6.82 12.79 -21.98
N LEU A 17 6.64 13.52 -23.10
CA LEU A 17 7.08 14.91 -23.22
C LEU A 17 6.34 15.81 -22.22
N LYS A 18 5.04 15.61 -22.04
CA LYS A 18 4.23 16.35 -21.05
C LYS A 18 4.71 16.06 -19.63
N VAL A 19 4.91 14.80 -19.26
CA VAL A 19 5.41 14.43 -17.93
C VAL A 19 6.77 15.08 -17.71
N ARG A 20 7.75 14.85 -18.61
CA ARG A 20 9.09 15.43 -18.48
C ARG A 20 9.08 16.97 -18.42
N GLY A 21 8.19 17.61 -19.20
CA GLY A 21 8.04 19.06 -19.19
C GLY A 21 7.26 19.62 -18.00
N THR A 22 6.57 18.78 -17.22
CA THR A 22 5.80 19.18 -16.02
C THR A 22 6.39 18.63 -14.72
N LEU A 23 7.47 17.84 -14.80
CA LEU A 23 8.27 17.47 -13.64
C LEU A 23 8.75 18.74 -12.95
N ILE A 24 8.41 18.87 -11.67
CA ILE A 24 8.98 19.93 -10.85
C ILE A 24 10.41 19.51 -10.54
N GLU A 25 11.38 20.38 -10.87
CA GLU A 25 12.80 20.09 -10.60
C GLU A 25 13.11 19.96 -9.10
N GLN A 26 12.28 20.55 -8.25
CA GLN A 26 12.39 20.47 -6.79
C GLN A 26 11.36 19.49 -6.23
N ALA A 27 11.86 18.48 -5.53
CA ALA A 27 11.03 17.57 -4.75
C ALA A 27 10.26 18.33 -3.68
N ASP A 28 8.99 17.96 -3.46
CA ASP A 28 8.18 18.49 -2.38
C ASP A 28 8.80 18.07 -1.04
N PRO A 29 9.25 19.02 -0.18
CA PRO A 29 9.91 18.68 1.07
C PRO A 29 8.97 17.99 2.08
N SER A 30 7.65 18.04 1.86
CA SER A 30 6.67 17.33 2.70
C SER A 30 6.54 15.84 2.36
N LEU A 31 7.20 15.38 1.30
CA LEU A 31 7.15 14.00 0.83
C LEU A 31 8.53 13.37 0.87
N ALA A 32 8.65 12.24 1.57
CA ALA A 32 9.83 11.39 1.57
C ALA A 32 9.49 9.99 1.04
N ILE A 33 10.42 9.41 0.29
CA ILE A 33 10.39 7.99 -0.11
C ILE A 33 11.58 7.33 0.58
N ILE A 34 11.30 6.20 1.23
CA ILE A 34 12.27 5.43 1.99
C ILE A 34 12.41 4.10 1.27
N ASP A 35 13.62 3.79 0.83
CA ASP A 35 13.92 2.56 0.13
C ASP A 35 14.83 1.67 0.97
N ILE A 36 14.72 0.36 0.76
CA ILE A 36 15.62 -0.63 1.36
C ILE A 36 16.65 -0.97 0.29
N ASP A 37 17.72 -0.18 0.26
CA ASP A 37 18.81 -0.31 -0.70
C ASP A 37 19.95 -1.21 -0.20
N GLU A 38 20.92 -1.51 -1.06
CA GLU A 38 22.07 -2.34 -0.71
C GLU A 38 22.88 -1.77 0.45
N ARG A 39 22.88 -0.45 0.62
CA ARG A 39 23.59 0.20 1.73
C ARG A 39 22.89 -0.09 3.06
N SER A 40 21.58 0.09 3.13
CA SER A 40 20.78 -0.23 4.31
C SER A 40 20.88 -1.72 4.66
N LEU A 41 20.90 -2.61 3.66
CA LEU A 41 21.10 -4.04 3.86
C LEU A 41 22.51 -4.38 4.36
N TYR A 42 23.52 -3.63 3.94
CA TYR A 42 24.89 -3.78 4.44
C TYR A 42 25.02 -3.32 5.90
N GLU A 43 24.35 -2.23 6.26
CA GLU A 43 24.48 -1.61 7.60
C GLU A 43 23.58 -2.28 8.65
N ILE A 44 22.36 -2.67 8.30
CA ILE A 44 21.39 -3.29 9.23
C ILE A 44 21.43 -4.82 9.14
N GLY A 45 21.57 -5.36 7.93
CA GLY A 45 21.51 -6.78 7.65
C GLY A 45 20.50 -7.13 6.56
N GLN A 46 20.46 -8.42 6.22
CA GLN A 46 19.65 -8.95 5.13
C GLN A 46 18.15 -8.86 5.43
N TRP A 47 17.37 -8.50 4.40
CA TRP A 47 15.91 -8.57 4.42
C TRP A 47 15.39 -10.03 4.31
N PRO A 48 14.30 -10.42 4.99
CA PRO A 48 13.42 -9.61 5.83
C PRO A 48 14.04 -9.24 7.18
N TRP A 49 13.90 -7.96 7.56
CA TRP A 49 14.35 -7.49 8.87
C TRP A 49 13.43 -7.99 10.00
N PRO A 50 13.97 -8.16 11.22
CA PRO A 50 13.16 -8.43 12.40
C PRO A 50 12.07 -7.37 12.61
N ARG A 51 10.90 -7.76 13.13
CA ARG A 51 9.80 -6.80 13.36
C ARG A 51 10.19 -5.70 14.35
N ALA A 52 11.06 -6.06 15.29
CA ALA A 52 11.69 -5.13 16.21
C ALA A 52 12.44 -3.99 15.48
N THR A 53 13.18 -4.30 14.42
CA THR A 53 13.91 -3.30 13.62
C THR A 53 12.95 -2.42 12.83
N VAL A 54 11.91 -3.01 12.25
CA VAL A 54 10.86 -2.25 11.54
C VAL A 54 10.13 -1.31 12.50
N ALA A 55 9.80 -1.77 13.71
CA ALA A 55 9.16 -0.95 14.75
C ALA A 55 10.04 0.24 15.16
N GLU A 56 11.35 0.03 15.27
CA GLU A 56 12.29 1.11 15.57
C GLU A 56 12.38 2.13 14.43
N LEU A 57 12.45 1.68 13.17
CA LEU A 57 12.39 2.56 12.01
C LEU A 57 11.11 3.40 12.02
N VAL A 58 9.95 2.79 12.24
CA VAL A 58 8.68 3.53 12.33
C VAL A 58 8.75 4.59 13.42
N ASN A 59 9.23 4.25 14.62
CA ASN A 59 9.36 5.23 15.71
C ASN A 59 10.26 6.40 15.31
N ILE A 60 11.46 6.13 14.76
CA ILE A 60 12.40 7.17 14.33
C ILE A 60 11.74 8.14 13.34
N LEU A 61 10.98 7.62 12.38
CA LEU A 61 10.29 8.45 11.38
C LEU A 61 9.30 9.44 12.03
N PHE A 62 8.58 9.01 13.06
CA PHE A 62 7.63 9.88 13.75
C PHE A 62 8.27 10.77 14.81
N THR A 63 9.27 10.28 15.55
CA THR A 63 9.84 11.01 16.69
C THR A 63 10.97 11.94 16.31
N GLU A 64 11.78 11.59 15.30
CA GLU A 64 12.96 12.36 14.90
C GLU A 64 12.73 13.14 13.60
N TYR A 65 11.94 12.57 12.68
CA TYR A 65 11.67 13.17 11.37
C TYR A 65 10.28 13.81 11.24
N ASP A 66 9.46 13.78 12.30
CA ASP A 66 8.14 14.42 12.37
C ASP A 66 7.21 14.00 11.20
N ALA A 67 7.25 12.72 10.83
CA ALA A 67 6.39 12.18 9.79
C ALA A 67 4.91 12.38 10.16
N GLY A 68 4.09 12.91 9.24
CA GLY A 68 2.65 13.06 9.47
C GLY A 68 1.82 11.81 9.19
N LEU A 69 2.30 10.94 8.30
CA LEU A 69 1.66 9.69 7.89
C LEU A 69 2.71 8.79 7.22
N LEU A 70 2.66 7.48 7.49
CA LEU A 70 3.52 6.50 6.85
C LEU A 70 2.69 5.52 6.02
N GLY A 71 2.99 5.37 4.73
CA GLY A 71 2.49 4.28 3.90
C GLY A 71 3.55 3.19 3.74
N VAL A 72 3.19 1.93 3.97
CA VAL A 72 4.12 0.80 3.93
C VAL A 72 3.83 -0.09 2.73
N ASP A 73 4.78 -0.16 1.80
CA ASP A 73 4.72 -1.02 0.60
C ASP A 73 5.35 -2.40 0.84
N VAL A 74 5.05 -2.98 2.00
CA VAL A 74 5.53 -4.29 2.45
C VAL A 74 4.37 -5.01 3.13
N VAL A 75 4.31 -6.33 2.96
CA VAL A 75 3.29 -7.18 3.57
C VAL A 75 3.91 -8.13 4.58
N PHE A 76 3.33 -8.14 5.77
CA PHE A 76 3.72 -8.96 6.91
C PHE A 76 2.70 -10.09 7.08
N ALA A 77 2.67 -11.02 6.13
CA ALA A 77 1.65 -12.07 6.04
C ALA A 77 1.89 -13.27 6.97
N GLU A 78 3.11 -13.43 7.47
CA GLU A 78 3.54 -14.58 8.26
C GLU A 78 4.09 -14.13 9.61
N PRO A 79 3.86 -14.91 10.69
CA PRO A 79 4.42 -14.65 12.01
C PRO A 79 5.94 -14.56 11.94
N GLU A 80 6.53 -13.63 12.69
CA GLU A 80 7.97 -13.58 12.83
C GLU A 80 8.45 -14.85 13.54
N THR A 81 9.26 -15.65 12.85
CA THR A 81 9.87 -16.82 13.46
C THR A 81 11.13 -16.40 14.19
N THR A 82 11.08 -16.39 15.53
CA THR A 82 12.26 -16.10 16.35
C THR A 82 12.74 -17.34 17.08
N LEU A 83 14.06 -17.57 17.06
CA LEU A 83 14.67 -18.74 17.71
C LEU A 83 14.44 -18.72 19.23
N TRP A 84 14.43 -17.54 19.85
CA TRP A 84 14.26 -17.44 21.30
C TRP A 84 12.89 -17.97 21.75
N GLN A 85 11.82 -17.79 20.97
CA GLN A 85 10.49 -18.34 21.31
C GLN A 85 10.49 -19.86 21.33
N GLN A 86 11.23 -20.47 20.40
CA GLN A 86 11.31 -21.93 20.27
C GLN A 86 12.14 -22.56 21.40
N TYR A 87 13.17 -21.86 21.88
CA TYR A 87 14.14 -22.42 22.82
C TYR A 87 14.09 -21.78 24.21
N TRP A 88 13.14 -20.88 24.52
CA TRP A 88 13.13 -20.16 25.80
C TRP A 88 13.08 -21.11 27.01
N GLU A 89 12.27 -22.17 26.94
CA GLU A 89 12.17 -23.17 27.99
C GLU A 89 13.49 -23.94 28.18
N ASP A 90 14.15 -24.31 27.09
CA ASP A 90 15.46 -24.98 27.14
C ASP A 90 16.54 -24.05 27.71
N VAL A 91 16.55 -22.78 27.28
CA VAL A 91 17.50 -21.77 27.77
C VAL A 91 17.31 -21.50 29.26
N THR A 92 16.07 -21.36 29.74
CA THR A 92 15.80 -21.12 31.16
C THR A 92 16.09 -22.35 32.03
N ARG A 93 15.94 -23.56 31.48
CA ARG A 93 16.37 -24.81 32.12
C ARG A 93 17.89 -24.88 32.26
N ASP A 94 18.62 -24.57 31.20
CA ASP A 94 20.09 -24.67 31.16
C ASP A 94 20.76 -23.51 31.92
N TYR A 95 20.05 -22.38 32.06
CA TYR A 95 20.50 -21.18 32.78
C TYR A 95 19.45 -20.73 33.82
N PRO A 96 19.35 -21.40 34.99
CA PRO A 96 18.31 -21.13 35.99
C PRO A 96 18.26 -19.69 36.52
N GLN A 97 19.35 -18.92 36.40
CA GLN A 97 19.38 -17.49 36.74
C GLN A 97 18.42 -16.66 35.89
N LEU A 98 17.99 -17.14 34.72
CA LEU A 98 17.04 -16.47 33.83
C LEU A 98 15.57 -16.75 34.20
N THR A 99 15.29 -17.66 35.14
CA THR A 99 13.91 -18.08 35.48
C THR A 99 13.00 -16.93 35.91
N ASN A 100 13.56 -15.88 36.52
CA ASN A 100 12.80 -14.72 36.99
C ASN A 100 12.76 -13.57 35.97
N ILE A 101 13.35 -13.75 34.78
CA ILE A 101 13.35 -12.77 33.71
C ILE A 101 12.21 -13.15 32.74
N PRO A 102 11.29 -12.23 32.40
CA PRO A 102 10.26 -12.53 31.42
C PRO A 102 10.89 -12.80 30.05
N PRO A 103 10.25 -13.62 29.20
CA PRO A 103 10.71 -13.79 27.83
C PRO A 103 10.77 -12.44 27.10
N PRO A 104 11.63 -12.29 26.09
CA PRO A 104 11.61 -11.14 25.19
C PRO A 104 10.20 -10.88 24.64
N ILE A 105 9.89 -9.63 24.32
CA ILE A 105 8.61 -9.28 23.69
C ILE A 105 8.60 -9.86 22.27
N ASP A 106 7.49 -10.48 21.90
CA ASP A 106 7.24 -10.92 20.53
C ASP A 106 7.37 -9.76 19.53
N GLY A 107 8.03 -10.01 18.41
CA GLY A 107 8.33 -8.94 17.45
C GLY A 107 7.07 -8.42 16.75
N ASP A 108 6.11 -9.29 16.42
CA ASP A 108 4.84 -8.86 15.83
C ASP A 108 4.03 -8.02 16.83
N GLU A 109 4.03 -8.38 18.12
CA GLU A 109 3.43 -7.56 19.20
C GLU A 109 4.14 -6.21 19.35
N ARG A 110 5.48 -6.17 19.27
CA ARG A 110 6.25 -4.92 19.34
C ARG A 110 5.92 -4.00 18.16
N LEU A 111 5.82 -4.56 16.95
CA LEU A 111 5.41 -3.78 15.78
C LEU A 111 3.96 -3.33 15.90
N ALA A 112 3.04 -4.20 16.33
CA ALA A 112 1.63 -3.84 16.56
C ALA A 112 1.48 -2.68 17.56
N SER A 113 2.19 -2.72 18.68
CA SER A 113 2.21 -1.61 19.64
C SER A 113 2.74 -0.30 19.04
N THR A 114 3.68 -0.38 18.10
CA THR A 114 4.20 0.80 17.41
C THR A 114 3.20 1.33 16.38
N LEU A 115 2.56 0.45 15.62
CA LEU A 115 1.54 0.82 14.63
C LEU A 115 0.34 1.50 15.28
N SER A 116 -0.08 1.07 16.46
CA SER A 116 -1.19 1.71 17.19
C SER A 116 -0.85 3.09 17.75
N ALA A 117 0.43 3.39 17.95
CA ALA A 117 0.90 4.68 18.45
C ALA A 117 1.04 5.73 17.34
N HIS A 118 1.08 5.32 16.07
CA HIS A 118 1.43 6.19 14.94
C HIS A 118 0.47 6.05 13.76
N PRO A 119 0.27 7.11 12.96
CA PRO A 119 -0.58 7.04 11.77
C PRO A 119 0.12 6.26 10.65
N VAL A 120 -0.08 4.94 10.61
CA VAL A 120 0.51 4.04 9.61
C VAL A 120 -0.56 3.36 8.75
N VAL A 121 -0.34 3.36 7.43
CA VAL A 121 -1.15 2.67 6.43
C VAL A 121 -0.39 1.44 5.94
N LEU A 122 -0.86 0.24 6.28
CA LEU A 122 -0.23 -1.01 5.84
C LEU A 122 -0.73 -1.47 4.48
N GLY A 123 0.19 -1.83 3.60
CA GLY A 123 -0.08 -2.48 2.33
C GLY A 123 -0.59 -3.92 2.46
N TYR A 124 -1.34 -4.38 1.47
CA TYR A 124 -1.63 -5.79 1.20
C TYR A 124 -1.75 -6.01 -0.31
N TYR A 125 -1.48 -7.23 -0.77
CA TYR A 125 -1.51 -7.55 -2.19
C TYR A 125 -2.84 -8.10 -2.63
N PHE A 126 -3.36 -7.57 -3.73
CA PHE A 126 -4.40 -8.20 -4.53
C PHE A 126 -3.78 -8.87 -5.76
N GLN A 127 -4.25 -10.07 -6.07
CA GLN A 127 -3.85 -10.84 -7.23
C GLN A 127 -5.05 -10.95 -8.15
N ALA A 128 -4.93 -10.38 -9.34
CA ALA A 128 -5.99 -10.38 -10.33
C ALA A 128 -6.21 -11.75 -10.99
N TYR A 129 -5.22 -12.65 -10.94
CA TYR A 129 -5.35 -14.03 -11.41
C TYR A 129 -4.82 -14.98 -10.34
N ARG A 130 -5.56 -16.06 -10.08
CA ARG A 130 -5.19 -17.15 -9.20
C ARG A 130 -4.83 -18.37 -10.05
N HIS A 131 -3.59 -18.81 -9.95
CA HIS A 131 -3.19 -20.09 -10.52
C HIS A 131 -3.77 -21.25 -9.70
N PRO A 132 -4.14 -22.40 -10.30
CA PRO A 132 -4.71 -23.54 -9.56
C PRO A 132 -3.83 -24.09 -8.43
N SER A 133 -2.51 -23.90 -8.52
CA SER A 133 -1.55 -24.30 -7.47
C SER A 133 -1.37 -23.24 -6.38
N ASP A 134 -1.99 -22.07 -6.50
CA ASP A 134 -1.83 -21.02 -5.51
C ASP A 134 -2.51 -21.42 -4.21
N PRO A 135 -1.86 -21.14 -3.06
CA PRO A 135 -2.47 -21.37 -1.76
C PRO A 135 -3.76 -20.52 -1.60
N PRO A 136 -4.60 -20.81 -0.61
CA PRO A 136 -5.71 -19.93 -0.24
C PRO A 136 -5.23 -18.50 0.04
N ALA A 137 -6.16 -17.53 0.05
CA ALA A 137 -5.86 -16.18 0.49
C ALA A 137 -5.27 -16.20 1.91
N LEU A 138 -4.31 -15.33 2.17
CA LEU A 138 -3.57 -15.26 3.45
C LEU A 138 -3.86 -13.95 4.16
N GLY A 139 -3.93 -14.01 5.49
CA GLY A 139 -4.27 -12.86 6.33
C GLY A 139 -5.76 -12.53 6.33
N GLN A 140 -6.09 -11.30 6.73
CA GLN A 140 -7.45 -10.80 6.80
C GLN A 140 -7.57 -9.52 5.97
N LEU A 141 -8.60 -9.44 5.10
CA LEU A 141 -8.89 -8.18 4.42
C LEU A 141 -9.22 -7.07 5.43
N PRO A 142 -8.82 -5.81 5.14
CA PRO A 142 -9.19 -4.66 5.94
C PRO A 142 -10.70 -4.47 6.11
N VAL A 143 -11.06 -3.51 6.98
CA VAL A 143 -12.32 -2.80 6.82
C VAL A 143 -12.31 -2.05 5.46
N PRO A 144 -13.34 -2.22 4.62
CA PRO A 144 -13.43 -1.54 3.32
C PRO A 144 -13.59 -0.02 3.47
N ALA A 145 -13.38 0.71 2.38
CA ALA A 145 -13.70 2.14 2.34
C ALA A 145 -15.23 2.35 2.35
N ILE A 146 -15.67 3.40 3.03
CA ILE A 146 -17.08 3.78 3.07
C ILE A 146 -17.42 4.51 1.77
N VAL A 147 -18.42 4.01 1.05
CA VAL A 147 -18.88 4.57 -0.23
C VAL A 147 -20.31 5.10 -0.07
N ALA A 148 -20.56 6.32 -0.52
CA ALA A 148 -21.90 6.88 -0.59
C ALA A 148 -22.68 6.20 -1.72
N GLU A 149 -23.94 5.85 -1.44
CA GLU A 149 -24.84 5.24 -2.42
C GLU A 149 -24.17 4.05 -3.15
N PRO A 150 -23.79 2.99 -2.40
CA PRO A 150 -23.05 1.88 -2.96
C PRO A 150 -23.85 1.26 -4.11
N GLN A 151 -23.26 1.36 -5.29
CA GLN A 151 -23.76 0.81 -6.54
C GLN A 151 -22.67 -0.07 -7.15
N PRO A 152 -23.00 -0.99 -8.07
CA PRO A 152 -22.00 -1.76 -8.79
C PRO A 152 -21.07 -0.82 -9.57
N LEU A 153 -19.87 -0.59 -9.04
CA LEU A 153 -18.81 0.16 -9.69
C LEU A 153 -17.90 -0.85 -10.39
N ALA A 154 -17.54 -0.56 -11.65
CA ALA A 154 -16.78 -1.47 -12.50
C ALA A 154 -15.28 -1.56 -12.12
N PHE A 155 -14.94 -1.65 -10.84
CA PHE A 155 -13.55 -1.81 -10.39
C PHE A 155 -13.01 -3.21 -10.66
N PRO A 156 -11.69 -3.35 -10.86
CA PRO A 156 -11.06 -4.65 -10.97
C PRO A 156 -11.40 -5.51 -9.75
N GLU A 157 -11.85 -6.74 -10.03
CA GLU A 157 -12.10 -7.75 -9.00
C GLU A 157 -10.89 -8.70 -8.92
N PRO A 158 -10.23 -8.81 -7.76
CA PRO A 158 -9.13 -9.73 -7.59
C PRO A 158 -9.63 -11.15 -7.28
N GLU A 159 -8.94 -12.15 -7.83
CA GLU A 159 -9.24 -13.55 -7.54
C GLU A 159 -8.65 -14.01 -6.20
N ARG A 160 -7.63 -13.31 -5.69
CA ARG A 160 -6.93 -13.66 -4.44
C ARG A 160 -6.31 -12.43 -3.77
N TYR A 161 -6.02 -12.54 -2.47
CA TYR A 161 -5.25 -11.56 -1.71
C TYR A 161 -4.20 -12.18 -0.79
N THR A 162 -3.22 -11.38 -0.39
CA THR A 162 -2.25 -11.66 0.67
C THR A 162 -2.12 -10.42 1.53
N ALA A 163 -2.64 -10.50 2.76
CA ALA A 163 -2.70 -9.40 3.70
C ALA A 163 -1.85 -9.67 4.94
N ASN A 164 -1.67 -8.64 5.76
CA ASN A 164 -0.90 -8.74 7.00
C ASN A 164 -1.56 -9.65 8.03
N LEU A 165 -0.78 -10.09 9.01
CA LEU A 165 -1.28 -10.75 10.21
C LEU A 165 -2.38 -9.91 10.89
N PRO A 166 -3.42 -10.55 11.47
CA PRO A 166 -4.47 -9.82 12.18
C PRO A 166 -3.97 -8.88 13.27
N VAL A 167 -2.92 -9.26 14.01
CA VAL A 167 -2.34 -8.42 15.09
C VAL A 167 -1.76 -7.11 14.54
N LEU A 168 -1.09 -7.16 13.41
CA LEU A 168 -0.53 -5.96 12.76
C LEU A 168 -1.63 -5.18 12.05
N GLN A 169 -2.47 -5.90 11.31
CA GLN A 169 -3.57 -5.34 10.54
C GLN A 169 -4.44 -4.51 11.47
N ASN A 170 -4.93 -5.04 12.60
CA ASN A 170 -5.85 -4.37 13.53
C ASN A 170 -5.26 -3.14 14.23
N ASN A 171 -3.93 -3.05 14.36
CA ASN A 171 -3.26 -1.94 15.02
C ASN A 171 -2.79 -0.82 14.07
N ALA A 172 -2.92 -0.99 12.76
CA ALA A 172 -2.64 0.09 11.80
C ALA A 172 -3.83 1.05 11.61
N LEU A 173 -3.55 2.34 11.35
CA LEU A 173 -4.55 3.37 11.08
C LEU A 173 -5.33 3.09 9.80
N GLY A 174 -4.60 2.81 8.72
CA GLY A 174 -5.17 2.56 7.40
C GLY A 174 -4.62 1.28 6.80
N ARG A 175 -5.31 0.77 5.78
CA ARG A 175 -4.88 -0.43 5.07
C ARG A 175 -5.16 -0.24 3.59
N ALA A 176 -4.23 -0.71 2.78
CA ALA A 176 -4.09 -0.27 1.40
C ALA A 176 -3.79 -1.44 0.47
N SER A 177 -4.48 -1.53 -0.66
CA SER A 177 -4.05 -2.44 -1.69
C SER A 177 -2.80 -1.91 -2.39
N LEU A 178 -1.77 -2.72 -2.48
CA LEU A 178 -0.56 -2.48 -3.28
C LEU A 178 -0.82 -2.88 -4.75
N THR A 179 -2.04 -2.63 -5.23
CA THR A 179 -2.63 -3.26 -6.42
C THR A 179 -1.66 -3.33 -7.61
N ILE A 180 -1.51 -4.52 -8.18
CA ILE A 180 -0.92 -4.72 -9.51
C ILE A 180 -2.07 -5.19 -10.42
N PRO A 181 -2.69 -4.31 -11.22
CA PRO A 181 -3.73 -4.76 -12.13
C PRO A 181 -3.13 -5.60 -13.26
N ALA A 182 -3.73 -6.76 -13.54
CA ALA A 182 -3.30 -7.74 -14.56
C ALA A 182 -3.48 -7.29 -16.03
N TRP A 183 -3.64 -6.01 -16.30
CA TRP A 183 -3.78 -5.51 -17.65
C TRP A 183 -2.47 -4.83 -18.08
N MET A 184 -1.44 -5.67 -18.28
CA MET A 184 -0.40 -5.38 -19.27
C MET A 184 -1.06 -5.39 -20.67
N LYS A 185 -1.84 -4.36 -20.97
CA LYS A 185 -1.91 -3.83 -22.32
C LYS A 185 -0.92 -2.68 -22.33
N THR A 186 0.31 -2.99 -22.74
CA THR A 186 1.39 -2.05 -23.13
C THR A 186 2.25 -1.44 -22.02
N GLU A 187 3.30 -0.72 -22.43
CA GLU A 187 4.49 -0.24 -21.69
C GLU A 187 4.20 0.79 -20.58
N CYS A 188 2.94 0.93 -20.15
CA CYS A 188 2.49 1.87 -19.11
C CYS A 188 1.87 1.14 -17.92
N PHE A 189 2.31 1.49 -16.71
CA PHE A 189 1.68 1.04 -15.47
C PHE A 189 0.53 1.99 -15.15
N VAL A 190 -0.69 1.46 -15.14
CA VAL A 190 -1.84 2.20 -14.65
C VAL A 190 -2.33 1.53 -13.37
N VAL A 191 -2.43 2.34 -12.32
CA VAL A 191 -2.90 1.90 -11.02
C VAL A 191 -4.40 2.18 -10.94
N SER A 192 -5.17 1.25 -10.40
CA SER A 192 -6.59 1.47 -10.10
C SER A 192 -6.72 2.20 -8.75
N PRO A 193 -7.67 3.14 -8.55
CA PRO A 193 -7.85 3.81 -7.26
C PRO A 193 -8.29 2.86 -6.18
N CYS A 194 -9.07 1.88 -6.59
CA CYS A 194 -9.64 0.89 -5.74
C CYS A 194 -9.75 -0.44 -6.48
N CYS A 195 -9.96 -1.50 -5.72
CA CYS A 195 -10.42 -2.80 -6.21
C CYS A 195 -11.76 -3.13 -5.55
N ASN A 196 -12.59 -3.90 -6.25
CA ASN A 196 -13.80 -4.45 -5.68
C ASN A 196 -13.52 -5.89 -5.24
N ALA A 197 -13.65 -6.21 -3.96
CA ALA A 197 -13.51 -7.58 -3.48
C ALA A 197 -14.73 -7.94 -2.63
N GLY A 198 -15.49 -8.95 -3.07
CA GLY A 198 -16.70 -9.38 -2.35
C GLY A 198 -17.82 -8.33 -2.32
N GLY A 199 -17.87 -7.41 -3.29
CA GLY A 199 -18.86 -6.32 -3.34
C GLY A 199 -18.47 -5.08 -2.54
N GLU A 200 -17.29 -5.07 -1.91
CA GLU A 200 -16.80 -3.94 -1.13
C GLU A 200 -15.59 -3.27 -1.79
N LEU A 201 -15.43 -1.97 -1.53
CA LEU A 201 -14.42 -1.15 -2.18
C LEU A 201 -13.17 -1.03 -1.32
N TYR A 202 -12.04 -1.36 -1.91
CA TYR A 202 -10.74 -1.40 -1.25
C TYR A 202 -9.77 -0.43 -1.93
N PRO A 203 -9.32 0.63 -1.25
CA PRO A 203 -8.47 1.66 -1.85
C PRO A 203 -7.05 1.14 -2.11
N SER A 204 -6.40 1.65 -3.16
CA SER A 204 -4.96 1.50 -3.36
C SER A 204 -4.18 2.28 -2.31
N LEU A 205 -2.88 2.00 -2.13
CA LEU A 205 -2.04 2.72 -1.15
C LEU A 205 -2.13 4.25 -1.22
N PRO A 206 -1.91 4.90 -2.38
CA PRO A 206 -2.08 6.35 -2.48
C PRO A 206 -3.49 6.82 -2.10
N MET A 207 -4.55 6.09 -2.49
CA MET A 207 -5.92 6.45 -2.13
C MET A 207 -6.17 6.29 -0.63
N ALA A 208 -5.69 5.21 -0.02
CA ALA A 208 -5.82 4.95 1.42
C ALA A 208 -5.07 6.00 2.25
N MET A 209 -3.89 6.43 1.80
CA MET A 209 -3.14 7.51 2.42
C MET A 209 -3.89 8.85 2.31
N LEU A 210 -4.46 9.17 1.14
CA LEU A 210 -5.29 10.36 0.97
C LEU A 210 -6.51 10.33 1.90
N LEU A 211 -7.20 9.20 1.99
CA LEU A 211 -8.30 9.02 2.93
C LEU A 211 -7.85 9.24 4.38
N ALA A 212 -6.70 8.69 4.78
CA ALA A 212 -6.15 8.88 6.11
C ALA A 212 -5.84 10.35 6.42
N LEU A 213 -5.20 11.07 5.48
CA LEU A 213 -4.90 12.51 5.62
C LEU A 213 -6.17 13.36 5.75
N LEU A 214 -7.26 12.96 5.09
CA LEU A 214 -8.54 13.68 5.11
C LEU A 214 -9.48 13.24 6.24
N GLY A 215 -9.05 12.35 7.13
CA GLY A 215 -9.88 11.87 8.25
C GLY A 215 -10.95 10.85 7.85
N GLN A 216 -10.65 9.99 6.88
CA GLN A 216 -11.49 8.90 6.38
C GLN A 216 -12.86 9.38 5.84
N PRO A 217 -12.90 10.31 4.88
CA PRO A 217 -14.16 10.76 4.31
C PRO A 217 -14.85 9.65 3.52
N VAL A 218 -16.18 9.76 3.39
CA VAL A 218 -16.95 8.89 2.51
C VAL A 218 -16.58 9.16 1.05
N ILE A 219 -16.26 8.10 0.30
CA ILE A 219 -16.01 8.18 -1.15
C ILE A 219 -17.35 8.36 -1.86
N LYS A 220 -17.48 9.38 -2.70
CA LYS A 220 -18.67 9.64 -3.49
C LYS A 220 -18.39 9.37 -4.97
N PRO A 221 -19.00 8.35 -5.58
CA PRO A 221 -18.91 8.15 -7.02
C PRO A 221 -19.57 9.31 -7.77
N ILE A 222 -18.86 9.91 -8.72
CA ILE A 222 -19.42 10.88 -9.66
C ILE A 222 -19.74 10.14 -10.95
N ILE A 223 -21.04 10.03 -11.21
CA ILE A 223 -21.57 9.31 -12.35
C ILE A 223 -22.00 10.32 -13.42
N GLY A 224 -21.53 10.09 -14.64
CA GLY A 224 -21.96 10.80 -15.83
C GLY A 224 -22.86 9.95 -16.70
N GLU A 225 -23.69 10.60 -17.51
CA GLU A 225 -24.48 9.96 -18.55
C GLU A 225 -24.03 10.50 -19.91
N GLY A 226 -23.54 9.60 -20.77
CA GLY A 226 -23.07 9.92 -22.10
C GLY A 226 -23.54 8.87 -23.10
N ALA A 227 -24.11 9.30 -24.22
CA ALA A 227 -24.63 8.41 -25.27
C ALA A 227 -25.61 7.32 -24.75
N GLY A 228 -26.37 7.61 -23.69
CA GLY A 228 -27.33 6.69 -23.07
C GLY A 228 -26.69 5.62 -22.17
N VAL A 229 -25.40 5.75 -21.86
CA VAL A 229 -24.67 4.88 -20.94
C VAL A 229 -24.26 5.68 -19.70
N THR A 230 -24.59 5.13 -18.54
CA THR A 230 -24.17 5.62 -17.24
C THR A 230 -22.76 5.09 -16.94
N GLN A 231 -21.82 5.98 -16.65
CA GLN A 231 -20.42 5.61 -16.40
C GLN A 231 -19.84 6.37 -15.20
N LEU A 232 -18.89 5.73 -14.51
CA LEU A 232 -18.11 6.42 -13.49
C LEU A 232 -17.15 7.39 -14.18
N GLU A 233 -17.23 8.67 -13.84
CA GLU A 233 -16.34 9.71 -14.38
C GLU A 233 -15.26 10.13 -13.38
N ALA A 234 -15.59 10.10 -12.09
CA ALA A 234 -14.66 10.43 -11.03
C ALA A 234 -15.08 9.84 -9.67
N LEU A 235 -14.16 9.88 -8.71
CA LEU A 235 -14.43 9.72 -7.29
C LEU A 235 -14.22 11.07 -6.61
N ASP A 236 -15.19 11.53 -5.82
CA ASP A 236 -15.01 12.63 -4.87
C ASP A 236 -14.58 12.05 -3.52
N VAL A 237 -13.39 12.46 -3.08
CA VAL A 237 -12.79 12.06 -1.82
C VAL A 237 -12.51 13.32 -1.01
N GLY A 238 -13.42 13.65 -0.09
CA GLY A 238 -13.26 14.83 0.77
C GLY A 238 -13.15 16.17 0.00
N GLY A 239 -13.77 16.29 -1.16
CA GLY A 239 -13.71 17.46 -2.03
C GLY A 239 -12.67 17.37 -3.16
N PHE A 240 -11.81 16.34 -3.15
CA PHE A 240 -10.87 16.07 -4.24
C PHE A 240 -11.54 15.23 -5.32
N LYS A 241 -11.64 15.78 -6.53
CA LYS A 241 -12.16 15.05 -7.70
C LYS A 241 -11.02 14.24 -8.35
N ILE A 242 -11.11 12.93 -8.22
CA ILE A 242 -10.19 11.94 -8.80
C ILE A 242 -10.81 11.40 -10.09
N PRO A 243 -10.32 11.79 -11.28
CA PRO A 243 -10.87 11.31 -12.54
C PRO A 243 -10.56 9.83 -12.75
N VAL A 244 -11.49 9.13 -13.39
CA VAL A 244 -11.30 7.77 -13.89
C VAL A 244 -11.44 7.73 -15.40
N ASP A 245 -10.81 6.76 -16.05
CA ASP A 245 -10.88 6.57 -17.49
C ASP A 245 -12.23 6.00 -17.96
N ALA A 246 -12.58 6.23 -19.22
CA ALA A 246 -13.79 5.71 -19.87
C ALA A 246 -13.74 4.18 -20.11
N GLY A 247 -12.54 3.59 -20.13
CA GLY A 247 -12.34 2.13 -20.28
C GLY A 247 -12.59 1.32 -19.01
N GLY A 248 -12.90 1.97 -17.90
CA GLY A 248 -12.97 1.38 -16.56
C GLY A 248 -12.27 2.30 -15.54
N PRO A 249 -12.38 2.04 -14.24
CA PRO A 249 -11.90 2.92 -13.19
C PRO A 249 -10.39 2.86 -13.03
N HIS A 250 -9.70 3.28 -14.06
CA HIS A 250 -8.25 3.36 -14.16
C HIS A 250 -7.87 4.83 -14.00
N TRP A 251 -6.81 5.12 -13.25
CA TRP A 251 -6.38 6.51 -13.08
C TRP A 251 -5.82 7.08 -14.38
N CYS A 252 -6.20 8.33 -14.68
CA CYS A 252 -5.45 9.17 -15.60
C CYS A 252 -4.31 9.85 -14.80
N PRO A 253 -3.03 9.52 -15.05
CA PRO A 253 -1.91 10.11 -14.34
C PRO A 253 -1.74 11.55 -14.83
N GLY A 254 -2.24 12.51 -14.05
CA GLY A 254 -2.12 13.93 -14.41
C GLY A 254 -2.90 14.91 -13.55
N MET A 255 -3.79 14.45 -12.66
CA MET A 255 -4.71 15.36 -11.96
C MET A 255 -4.67 15.32 -10.43
N VAL A 256 -3.95 14.38 -9.82
CA VAL A 256 -3.67 14.40 -8.38
C VAL A 256 -2.21 14.02 -8.16
N ARG A 257 -1.45 14.91 -7.53
CA ARG A 257 -0.11 14.60 -7.00
C ARG A 257 -0.28 13.89 -5.67
N VAL A 258 -0.57 12.59 -5.70
CA VAL A 258 -0.21 11.70 -4.60
C VAL A 258 0.95 10.87 -5.14
N ALA A 259 2.15 11.26 -4.75
CA ALA A 259 3.35 10.57 -5.15
C ALA A 259 3.36 9.18 -4.51
N THR A 260 3.26 8.16 -5.34
CA THR A 260 3.74 6.82 -5.02
C THR A 260 5.03 6.63 -5.80
N LEU A 261 6.12 6.44 -5.05
CA LEU A 261 7.41 5.86 -5.45
C LEU A 261 7.94 6.19 -6.85
N ILE A 262 8.90 7.13 -6.93
CA ILE A 262 10.19 6.97 -7.63
C ILE A 262 11.25 7.85 -6.90
N THR A 263 12.26 7.18 -6.32
CA THR A 263 13.60 7.61 -5.81
C THR A 263 13.77 8.99 -5.14
N SER A 264 14.34 9.02 -3.92
CA SER A 264 14.94 10.24 -3.35
C SER A 264 16.30 9.96 -2.72
N GLN A 265 17.24 10.88 -2.97
CA GLN A 265 18.62 10.87 -2.49
C GLN A 265 18.77 11.54 -1.13
N ARG A 266 18.33 10.88 -0.05
CA ARG A 266 18.92 11.13 1.28
C ARG A 266 19.11 9.81 2.02
N PRO A 267 20.33 9.52 2.51
CA PRO A 267 20.54 8.39 3.39
C PRO A 267 19.77 8.62 4.68
N ILE A 268 18.96 7.63 5.08
CA ILE A 268 18.42 7.51 6.45
C ILE A 268 19.44 6.76 7.34
N PHE A 269 20.55 6.30 6.74
CA PHE A 269 21.69 5.68 7.39
C PHE A 269 23.03 6.26 6.91
#